data_AF-A9BG75-F1
#
_entry.id   AF-A9BG75-F1
#
_cell.length_a   1.000
_cell.length_b   1.000
_cell.length_c   1.000
_cell.angle_alpha   90.00
_cell.angle_beta   90.00
_cell.angle_gamma   90.00
#
_symmetry.space_group_name_H-M   'P 1'
#
loop_
_entity.id
_entity.type
_entity.pdbx_description
1 polymer ?
#
loop_
_entity_poly.entity_id
_entity_poly.type
_entity_poly.pdbx_seq_one_letter_code
_entity_poly.pdbx_strand_id
1 'polypeptide(L)'
;MKKFFVVSLFILSVITIFSVPLEEFVFENFNEAFEVAELTNKKVVVMFSSPTCPACTQFKETTLLDEEIQKWLRTEFVFVEIFPTTEKATFQGEEYNYGQLFYAFGARYTPTFVFFDEQQNPFGAITGGYPADIFIDILKYVSYEKNEEISLDKFIEDGLGKNIHILPKTLRLSKDQIERLLDLDPNSKVYEPGKNYDPYTNIVLLQNNTNEQNLENFYVKIFESKN
;
A
#
# COMPACT_ATOMS: atom_id res chain seq x y z
N MET A 1 -33.90 41.85 35.08
CA MET A 1 -33.91 40.90 33.93
C MET A 1 -32.51 40.86 33.31
N LYS A 2 -31.69 39.85 33.65
CA LYS A 2 -30.40 39.61 32.98
C LYS A 2 -30.47 38.21 32.40
N LYS A 3 -30.64 38.10 31.08
CA LYS A 3 -30.58 36.83 30.37
C LYS A 3 -29.10 36.49 30.18
N PHE A 4 -28.63 35.45 30.85
CA PHE A 4 -27.33 34.86 30.58
C PHE A 4 -27.40 34.16 29.23
N PHE A 5 -26.66 34.68 28.25
CA PHE A 5 -26.47 34.06 26.95
C PHE A 5 -25.30 33.08 27.09
N VAL A 6 -25.60 31.79 27.27
CA VAL A 6 -24.59 30.73 27.28
C VAL A 6 -24.19 30.48 25.83
N VAL A 7 -23.07 31.05 25.41
CA VAL A 7 -22.43 30.70 24.13
C VAL A 7 -21.75 29.35 24.33
N SER A 8 -22.41 28.29 23.86
CA SER A 8 -21.82 26.96 23.80
C SER A 8 -20.76 26.96 22.70
N LEU A 9 -19.49 27.03 23.09
CA LEU A 9 -18.33 26.88 22.21
C LEU A 9 -18.29 25.40 21.76
N PHE A 10 -18.86 25.09 20.59
CA PHE A 10 -18.62 23.82 19.92
C PHE A 10 -17.14 23.80 19.52
N ILE A 11 -16.31 23.11 20.31
CA ILE A 11 -14.97 22.73 19.89
C ILE A 11 -15.19 21.76 18.73
N LEU A 12 -15.11 22.26 17.51
CA LEU A 12 -15.02 21.42 16.32
C LEU A 12 -13.69 20.68 16.47
N SER A 13 -13.73 19.44 16.98
CA SER A 13 -12.60 18.53 16.86
C SER A 13 -12.37 18.36 15.37
N VAL A 14 -11.36 19.03 14.83
CA VAL A 14 -10.87 18.79 13.48
C VAL A 14 -10.38 17.35 13.50
N ILE A 15 -11.22 16.41 13.08
CA ILE A 15 -10.80 15.06 12.75
C ILE A 15 -9.94 15.28 11.51
N THR A 16 -8.63 15.38 11.70
CA THR A 16 -7.68 15.41 10.60
C THR A 16 -7.83 14.08 9.88
N ILE A 17 -8.47 14.09 8.72
CA ILE A 17 -8.57 12.92 7.86
C ILE A 17 -7.13 12.53 7.52
N PHE A 18 -6.68 11.39 8.03
CA PHE A 18 -5.32 10.86 7.88
C PHE A 18 -5.11 10.17 6.52
N SER A 19 -5.95 10.45 5.52
CA SER A 19 -5.79 9.94 4.17
C SER A 19 -4.77 10.80 3.41
N VAL A 20 -3.76 10.17 2.84
CA VAL A 20 -2.84 10.81 1.90
C VAL A 20 -3.40 10.73 0.47
N PRO A 21 -3.01 11.65 -0.43
CA PRO A 21 -3.35 11.55 -1.85
C PRO A 21 -2.91 10.21 -2.45
N LEU A 22 -3.65 9.70 -3.45
CA LEU A 22 -3.36 8.39 -4.04
C LEU A 22 -1.98 8.36 -4.70
N GLU A 23 -1.51 9.49 -5.23
CA GLU A 23 -0.22 9.64 -5.89
C GLU A 23 0.97 9.41 -4.92
N GLU A 24 0.75 9.44 -3.61
CA GLU A 24 1.79 9.14 -2.61
C GLU A 24 1.98 7.64 -2.36
N PHE A 25 1.14 6.75 -2.92
CA PHE A 25 1.27 5.30 -2.70
C PHE A 25 0.73 4.37 -3.81
N VAL A 26 0.03 4.91 -4.80
CA VAL A 26 -0.46 4.18 -5.97
C VAL A 26 0.52 4.37 -7.11
N PHE A 27 1.12 3.27 -7.55
CA PHE A 27 1.99 3.23 -8.70
C PHE A 27 1.18 3.10 -9.99
N GLU A 28 1.74 3.58 -11.10
CA GLU A 28 1.19 3.38 -12.45
C GLU A 28 2.10 2.49 -13.32
N ASN A 29 3.32 2.21 -12.83
CA ASN A 29 4.30 1.39 -13.52
C ASN A 29 4.51 0.03 -12.83
N PHE A 30 4.28 -1.05 -13.56
CA PHE A 30 4.41 -2.43 -13.08
C PHE A 30 5.84 -2.75 -12.62
N ASN A 31 6.85 -2.38 -13.42
CA ASN A 31 8.23 -2.74 -13.12
C ASN A 31 8.74 -1.98 -11.89
N GLU A 32 8.43 -0.68 -11.80
CA GLU A 32 8.80 0.15 -10.65
C GLU A 32 8.14 -0.35 -9.37
N ALA A 33 6.87 -0.75 -9.43
CA ALA A 33 6.15 -1.32 -8.29
C ALA A 33 6.85 -2.58 -7.76
N PHE A 34 7.29 -3.49 -8.64
CA PHE A 34 8.01 -4.69 -8.21
C PHE A 34 9.44 -4.42 -7.76
N GLU A 35 10.11 -3.43 -8.34
CA GLU A 35 11.44 -3.00 -7.85
C GLU A 35 11.35 -2.44 -6.42
N VAL A 36 10.34 -1.59 -6.15
CA VAL A 36 10.06 -1.08 -4.79
C VAL A 36 9.66 -2.22 -3.86
N ALA A 37 8.86 -3.18 -4.32
CA ALA A 37 8.46 -4.34 -3.53
C ALA A 37 9.65 -5.17 -3.06
N GLU A 38 10.61 -5.46 -3.94
CA GLU A 38 11.85 -6.16 -3.63
C GLU A 38 12.70 -5.37 -2.63
N LEU A 39 12.87 -4.06 -2.83
CA LEU A 39 13.65 -3.19 -1.94
C LEU A 39 13.01 -3.03 -0.55
N THR A 40 11.68 -3.10 -0.47
CA THR A 40 10.92 -2.85 0.77
C THR A 40 10.39 -4.10 1.45
N ASN A 41 10.62 -5.28 0.87
CA ASN A 41 10.06 -6.56 1.31
C ASN A 41 8.54 -6.47 1.55
N LYS A 42 7.84 -5.96 0.53
CA LYS A 42 6.38 -5.80 0.53
C LYS A 42 5.77 -6.65 -0.57
N LYS A 43 4.58 -7.17 -0.32
CA LYS A 43 3.78 -7.86 -1.35
C LYS A 43 3.29 -6.85 -2.39
N VAL A 44 2.87 -7.30 -3.57
CA VAL A 44 2.31 -6.41 -4.60
C VAL A 44 0.84 -6.70 -4.82
N VAL A 45 0.03 -5.64 -4.90
CA VAL A 45 -1.35 -5.69 -5.39
C VAL A 45 -1.40 -5.01 -6.74
N VAL A 46 -1.63 -5.78 -7.80
CA VAL A 46 -1.84 -5.23 -9.15
C VAL A 46 -3.34 -5.11 -9.39
N MET A 47 -3.84 -3.89 -9.51
CA MET A 47 -5.20 -3.58 -9.93
C MET A 47 -5.25 -3.43 -11.45
N PHE A 48 -5.76 -4.45 -12.11
CA PHE A 48 -6.12 -4.42 -13.52
C PHE A 48 -7.39 -3.58 -13.69
N SER A 49 -7.24 -2.39 -14.26
CA SER A 49 -8.27 -1.35 -14.33
C SER A 49 -8.63 -0.97 -15.77
N SER A 50 -9.65 -0.14 -15.93
CA SER A 50 -10.06 0.42 -17.22
C SER A 50 -10.56 1.86 -17.05
N PRO A 51 -10.22 2.81 -17.95
CA PRO A 51 -10.65 4.20 -17.80
C PRO A 51 -12.18 4.41 -17.83
N THR A 52 -12.91 3.45 -18.42
CA THR A 52 -14.37 3.52 -18.59
C THR A 52 -15.13 2.63 -17.59
N CYS A 53 -14.45 2.13 -16.56
CA CYS A 53 -15.01 1.22 -15.56
C CYS A 53 -15.55 1.97 -14.33
N PRO A 54 -16.88 2.03 -14.12
CA PRO A 54 -17.45 2.76 -12.98
C PRO A 54 -17.08 2.16 -11.62
N ALA A 55 -16.96 0.82 -11.54
CA ALA A 55 -16.56 0.14 -10.31
C ALA A 55 -15.10 0.45 -9.93
N CYS A 56 -14.23 0.67 -10.92
CA CYS A 56 -12.84 1.06 -10.73
C CYS A 56 -12.78 2.49 -10.19
N THR A 57 -13.52 3.42 -10.79
CA THR A 57 -13.65 4.80 -10.29
C THR A 57 -14.20 4.81 -8.86
N GLN A 58 -15.28 4.08 -8.60
CA GLN A 58 -15.86 3.99 -7.26
C GLN A 58 -14.85 3.47 -6.24
N PHE A 59 -14.12 2.39 -6.55
CA PHE A 59 -13.12 1.83 -5.65
C PHE A 59 -12.02 2.85 -5.28
N LYS A 60 -11.56 3.64 -6.26
CA LYS A 60 -10.55 4.69 -6.02
C LYS A 60 -11.09 5.86 -5.21
N GLU A 61 -12.33 6.27 -5.46
CA GLU A 61 -12.97 7.41 -4.80
C GLU A 61 -13.59 7.07 -3.43
N THR A 62 -13.64 5.80 -3.06
CA THR A 62 -14.16 5.36 -1.76
C THR A 62 -13.14 4.49 -1.01
N THR A 63 -12.89 3.28 -1.47
CA THR A 63 -12.09 2.27 -0.77
C THR A 63 -10.64 2.67 -0.61
N LEU A 64 -9.99 3.22 -1.65
CA LEU A 64 -8.59 3.68 -1.54
C LEU A 64 -8.43 4.97 -0.71
N LEU A 65 -9.52 5.69 -0.42
CA LEU A 65 -9.49 6.85 0.47
C LEU A 65 -9.69 6.47 1.94
N ASP A 66 -10.03 5.21 2.24
CA ASP A 66 -10.17 4.73 3.60
C ASP A 66 -8.81 4.67 4.31
N GLU A 67 -8.73 5.21 5.52
CA GLU A 67 -7.48 5.31 6.26
C GLU A 67 -6.90 3.94 6.62
N GLU A 68 -7.72 2.93 6.95
CA GLU A 68 -7.20 1.61 7.28
C GLU A 68 -6.64 0.92 6.05
N ILE A 69 -7.30 1.05 4.90
CA ILE A 69 -6.78 0.58 3.61
C ILE A 69 -5.43 1.21 3.30
N GLN A 70 -5.31 2.54 3.38
CA GLN A 70 -4.05 3.22 3.08
C GLN A 70 -2.92 2.80 4.02
N LYS A 71 -3.22 2.59 5.32
CA LYS A 71 -2.21 2.10 6.28
C LYS A 71 -1.61 0.77 5.84
N TRP A 72 -2.46 -0.17 5.46
CA TRP A 72 -2.05 -1.49 4.98
C TRP A 72 -1.31 -1.40 3.65
N LEU A 73 -1.86 -0.66 2.68
CA LEU A 73 -1.25 -0.49 1.37
C LEU A 73 0.08 0.26 1.41
N ARG A 74 0.32 1.10 2.42
CA ARG A 74 1.58 1.84 2.56
C ARG A 74 2.65 1.08 3.35
N THR A 75 2.27 0.08 4.16
CA THR A 75 3.21 -0.64 5.05
C THR A 75 3.49 -2.08 4.62
N GLU A 76 2.49 -2.80 4.14
CA GLU A 76 2.59 -4.24 3.81
C GLU A 76 2.58 -4.52 2.31
N PHE A 77 2.08 -3.58 1.51
CA PHE A 77 1.96 -3.75 0.06
C PHE A 77 2.65 -2.64 -0.73
N VAL A 78 2.88 -2.91 -2.00
CA VAL A 78 2.98 -1.92 -3.07
C VAL A 78 1.74 -2.08 -3.93
N PHE A 79 0.98 -1.00 -4.13
CA PHE A 79 -0.24 -1.03 -4.92
C PHE A 79 0.01 -0.38 -6.28
N VAL A 80 -0.31 -1.07 -7.37
CA VAL A 80 -0.13 -0.56 -8.73
C VAL A 80 -1.42 -0.70 -9.53
N GLU A 81 -1.86 0.39 -10.16
CA GLU A 81 -2.96 0.38 -11.12
C GLU A 81 -2.38 0.30 -12.55
N ILE A 82 -2.84 -0.66 -13.34
CA ILE A 82 -2.46 -0.76 -14.75
C ILE A 82 -3.68 -0.86 -15.67
N PHE A 83 -3.51 -0.35 -16.89
CA PHE A 83 -4.51 -0.36 -17.95
C PHE A 83 -4.04 -1.24 -19.13
N PRO A 84 -4.95 -1.75 -19.99
CA PRO A 84 -4.57 -2.63 -21.09
C PRO A 84 -3.94 -1.84 -22.26
N THR A 85 -2.71 -1.35 -22.05
CA THR A 85 -1.93 -0.55 -22.99
C THR A 85 -0.78 -1.36 -23.62
N THR A 86 0.04 -0.70 -24.44
CA THR A 86 1.25 -1.28 -25.03
C THR A 86 2.52 -1.06 -24.20
N GLU A 87 2.40 -0.46 -23.01
CA GLU A 87 3.51 -0.29 -22.08
C GLU A 87 4.11 -1.64 -21.68
N LYS A 88 5.43 -1.67 -21.50
CA LYS A 88 6.20 -2.89 -21.29
C LYS A 88 6.33 -3.24 -19.82
N ALA A 89 6.14 -4.51 -19.52
CA ALA A 89 6.37 -5.11 -18.21
C ALA A 89 7.32 -6.31 -18.37
N THR A 90 8.24 -6.46 -17.44
CA THR A 90 9.03 -7.69 -17.29
C THR A 90 8.37 -8.50 -16.19
N PHE A 91 7.86 -9.67 -16.55
CA PHE A 91 7.23 -10.60 -15.63
C PHE A 91 7.92 -11.96 -15.72
N GLN A 92 8.51 -12.41 -14.61
CA GLN A 92 9.25 -13.68 -14.52
C GLN A 92 10.32 -13.86 -15.61
N GLY A 93 11.03 -12.78 -15.94
CA GLY A 93 12.13 -12.77 -16.91
C GLY A 93 11.71 -12.63 -18.38
N GLU A 94 10.41 -12.61 -18.67
CA GLU A 94 9.88 -12.44 -20.03
C GLU A 94 9.25 -11.04 -20.19
N GLU A 95 9.34 -10.47 -21.40
CA GLU A 95 8.75 -9.18 -21.71
C GLU A 95 7.30 -9.34 -22.19
N TYR A 96 6.40 -8.63 -21.52
CA TYR A 96 5.00 -8.48 -21.87
C TYR A 96 4.70 -7.01 -22.15
N ASN A 97 3.60 -6.73 -22.85
CA ASN A 97 2.90 -5.46 -22.66
C ASN A 97 1.75 -5.63 -21.66
N TYR A 98 1.26 -4.52 -21.10
CA TYR A 98 0.18 -4.57 -20.11
C TYR A 98 -1.07 -5.27 -20.65
N GLY A 99 -1.47 -5.03 -21.90
CA GLY A 99 -2.57 -5.78 -22.53
C GLY A 99 -2.38 -7.31 -22.52
N GLN A 100 -1.15 -7.79 -22.69
CA GLN A 100 -0.83 -9.22 -22.57
C GLN A 100 -0.87 -9.70 -21.12
N LEU A 101 -0.49 -8.88 -20.14
CA LEU A 101 -0.66 -9.22 -18.73
C LEU A 101 -2.14 -9.42 -18.36
N PHE A 102 -3.04 -8.57 -18.86
CA PHE A 102 -4.49 -8.76 -18.66
C PHE A 102 -4.94 -10.16 -19.12
N TYR A 103 -4.44 -10.62 -20.27
CA TYR A 103 -4.73 -11.96 -20.77
C TYR A 103 -4.08 -13.05 -19.91
N ALA A 104 -2.81 -12.90 -19.56
CA ALA A 104 -2.04 -13.86 -18.78
C ALA A 104 -2.66 -14.13 -17.40
N PHE A 105 -3.15 -13.10 -16.73
CA PHE A 105 -3.79 -13.21 -15.42
C PHE A 105 -5.32 -13.38 -15.48
N GLY A 106 -5.90 -13.51 -16.68
CA GLY A 106 -7.34 -13.73 -16.82
C GLY A 106 -8.21 -12.55 -16.35
N ALA A 107 -7.66 -11.32 -16.32
CA ALA A 107 -8.34 -10.10 -15.88
C ALA A 107 -9.36 -9.59 -16.92
N ARG A 108 -10.39 -10.41 -17.19
CA ARG A 108 -11.44 -10.14 -18.19
C ARG A 108 -12.45 -9.09 -17.76
N TYR A 109 -12.58 -8.89 -16.45
CA TYR A 109 -13.46 -7.91 -15.84
C TYR A 109 -12.65 -7.00 -14.92
N THR A 110 -13.06 -5.75 -14.79
CA THR A 110 -12.34 -4.75 -14.00
C THR A 110 -13.23 -4.18 -12.88
N PRO A 111 -12.65 -3.83 -11.73
CA PRO A 111 -11.26 -4.10 -11.37
C PRO A 111 -11.02 -5.59 -11.07
N THR A 112 -9.87 -6.10 -11.47
CA THR A 112 -9.34 -7.39 -10.98
C THR A 112 -8.06 -7.09 -10.22
N PHE A 113 -7.95 -7.65 -9.02
CA PHE A 113 -6.77 -7.54 -8.17
C PHE A 113 -6.04 -8.87 -8.20
N VAL A 114 -4.75 -8.83 -8.53
CA VAL A 114 -3.86 -10.00 -8.44
C VAL A 114 -2.80 -9.69 -7.39
N PHE A 115 -2.58 -10.64 -6.50
CA PHE A 115 -1.66 -10.53 -5.38
C PHE A 115 -0.40 -11.33 -5.67
N PHE A 116 0.74 -10.69 -5.43
CA PHE A 116 2.06 -11.26 -5.65
C PHE A 116 2.91 -11.12 -4.40
N ASP A 117 3.86 -12.04 -4.22
CA ASP A 117 4.98 -11.80 -3.33
C ASP A 117 5.95 -10.79 -3.95
N GLU A 118 6.98 -10.43 -3.20
CA GLU A 118 8.00 -9.48 -3.62
C GLU A 118 8.89 -10.01 -4.76
N GLN A 119 8.84 -11.31 -5.09
CA GLN A 119 9.55 -11.95 -6.21
C GLN A 119 8.69 -12.17 -7.46
N GLN A 120 7.56 -11.47 -7.59
CA GLN A 120 6.62 -11.63 -8.72
C GLN A 120 5.93 -13.00 -8.80
N ASN A 121 5.82 -13.77 -7.71
CA ASN A 121 5.02 -15.00 -7.72
C ASN A 121 3.56 -14.68 -7.39
N PRO A 122 2.60 -14.93 -8.30
CA PRO A 122 1.19 -14.72 -8.02
C PRO A 122 0.66 -15.82 -7.09
N PHE A 123 -0.08 -15.44 -6.05
CA PHE A 123 -0.68 -16.41 -5.12
C PHE A 123 -2.19 -16.26 -4.95
N GLY A 124 -2.82 -15.26 -5.59
CA GLY A 124 -4.27 -15.11 -5.54
C GLY A 124 -4.80 -14.01 -6.45
N ALA A 125 -6.09 -14.08 -6.79
CA ALA A 125 -6.77 -13.03 -7.52
C ALA A 125 -8.25 -12.92 -7.10
N ILE A 126 -8.77 -11.70 -7.12
CA ILE A 126 -10.20 -11.41 -6.90
C ILE A 126 -10.68 -10.39 -7.93
N THR A 127 -11.96 -10.44 -8.27
CA THR A 127 -12.58 -9.52 -9.24
C THR A 127 -13.74 -8.78 -8.58
N GLY A 128 -13.88 -7.49 -8.86
CA GLY A 128 -14.97 -6.62 -8.38
C GLY A 128 -14.47 -5.44 -7.57
N GLY A 129 -15.25 -4.34 -7.56
CA GLY A 129 -14.98 -3.20 -6.68
C GLY A 129 -15.54 -3.48 -5.28
N TYR A 130 -14.67 -3.74 -4.32
CA TYR A 130 -15.06 -4.05 -2.94
C TYR A 130 -15.10 -2.78 -2.06
N PRO A 131 -16.10 -2.60 -1.20
CA PRO A 131 -16.07 -1.58 -0.15
C PRO A 131 -14.94 -1.84 0.86
N ALA A 132 -14.55 -0.79 1.60
CA ALA A 132 -13.36 -0.79 2.45
C ALA A 132 -13.35 -1.87 3.53
N ASP A 133 -14.50 -2.13 4.15
CA ASP A 133 -14.67 -3.16 5.18
C ASP A 133 -14.39 -4.58 4.67
N ILE A 134 -14.72 -4.87 3.41
CA ILE A 134 -14.41 -6.16 2.79
C ILE A 134 -12.96 -6.17 2.28
N PHE A 135 -12.50 -5.08 1.66
CA PHE A 135 -11.16 -5.02 1.09
C PHE A 135 -10.06 -5.10 2.16
N ILE A 136 -10.30 -4.56 3.37
CA ILE A 136 -9.36 -4.69 4.47
C ILE A 136 -9.20 -6.14 4.94
N ASP A 137 -10.29 -6.91 4.97
CA ASP A 137 -10.24 -8.33 5.33
C ASP A 137 -9.49 -9.14 4.27
N ILE A 138 -9.63 -8.78 2.99
CA ILE A 138 -8.81 -9.36 1.90
C ILE A 138 -7.33 -9.08 2.12
N LEU A 139 -6.93 -7.83 2.39
CA LEU A 139 -5.53 -7.48 2.63
C LEU A 139 -4.97 -8.24 3.84
N LYS A 140 -5.73 -8.32 4.93
CA LYS A 140 -5.37 -9.08 6.13
C LYS A 140 -5.24 -10.57 5.88
N TYR A 141 -6.14 -11.15 5.08
CA TYR A 141 -6.08 -12.54 4.69
C TYR A 141 -4.84 -12.82 3.82
N VAL A 142 -4.52 -11.94 2.87
CA VAL A 142 -3.31 -12.06 2.05
C VAL A 142 -2.04 -11.97 2.89
N SER A 143 -2.05 -11.19 3.97
CA SER A 143 -0.93 -11.13 4.93
C SER A 143 -0.94 -12.25 5.97
N TYR A 144 -1.97 -13.09 6.02
CA TYR A 144 -2.08 -14.18 6.97
C TYR A 144 -1.26 -15.39 6.52
N GLU A 145 -0.29 -15.82 7.33
CA GLU A 145 0.64 -16.92 7.00
C GLU A 145 -0.04 -18.25 6.66
N LYS A 146 -1.25 -18.50 7.16
CA LYS A 146 -2.00 -19.75 6.93
C LYS A 146 -3.15 -19.58 5.94
N ASN A 147 -3.07 -18.59 5.07
CA ASN A 147 -4.10 -18.35 4.06
C ASN A 147 -4.30 -19.55 3.11
N GLU A 148 -3.30 -20.41 2.91
CA GLU A 148 -3.44 -21.65 2.15
C GLU A 148 -4.28 -22.73 2.86
N GLU A 149 -4.45 -22.64 4.19
CA GLU A 149 -5.15 -23.64 5.00
C GLU A 149 -6.66 -23.35 5.16
N ILE A 150 -7.08 -22.09 4.98
CA ILE A 150 -8.47 -21.65 5.16
C ILE A 150 -8.90 -20.74 4.01
N SER A 151 -10.15 -20.82 3.57
CA SER A 151 -10.66 -19.92 2.54
C SER A 151 -10.89 -18.49 3.07
N LEU A 152 -10.87 -17.51 2.18
CA LEU A 152 -11.22 -16.11 2.50
C LEU A 152 -12.60 -16.00 3.17
N ASP A 153 -13.61 -16.69 2.64
CA ASP A 153 -14.96 -16.69 3.22
C ASP A 153 -14.95 -17.16 4.68
N LYS A 154 -14.22 -18.24 4.96
CA LYS A 154 -14.08 -18.78 6.31
C LYS A 154 -13.29 -17.82 7.22
N PHE A 155 -12.24 -17.19 6.69
CA PHE A 155 -11.46 -16.19 7.42
C PHE A 155 -12.31 -15.00 7.87
N ILE A 156 -13.20 -14.53 6.99
CA ILE A 156 -14.16 -13.44 7.27
C ILE A 156 -15.22 -13.91 8.27
N GLU A 157 -15.84 -15.07 8.04
CA GLU A 157 -16.89 -15.63 8.91
C GLU A 157 -16.39 -15.86 10.35
N ASP A 158 -15.19 -16.41 10.49
CA ASP A 158 -14.56 -16.66 11.79
C ASP A 158 -13.99 -15.36 12.42
N GLY A 159 -14.02 -14.23 11.70
CA GLY A 159 -13.57 -12.92 12.17
C GLY A 159 -12.07 -12.85 12.47
N LEU A 160 -11.26 -13.67 11.80
CA LEU A 160 -9.83 -13.82 12.08
C LEU A 160 -9.03 -12.54 11.80
N GLY A 161 -9.49 -11.71 10.85
CA GLY A 161 -8.90 -10.42 10.50
C GLY A 161 -8.72 -9.45 11.67
N LYS A 162 -9.54 -9.58 12.73
CA LYS A 162 -9.46 -8.72 13.92
C LYS A 162 -8.14 -8.83 14.69
N ASN A 163 -7.45 -9.97 14.56
CA ASN A 163 -6.19 -10.24 15.24
C ASN A 163 -4.96 -10.05 14.34
N ILE A 164 -5.17 -9.66 13.07
CA ILE A 164 -4.07 -9.43 12.14
C ILE A 164 -3.70 -7.95 12.22
N HIS A 165 -2.43 -7.70 12.55
CA HIS A 165 -1.89 -6.36 12.71
C HIS A 165 -0.62 -6.21 11.87
N ILE A 166 -0.36 -4.98 11.44
CA ILE A 166 0.89 -4.61 10.79
C ILE A 166 2.02 -4.76 11.81
N LEU A 167 3.11 -5.42 11.42
CA LEU A 167 4.28 -5.59 12.27
C LEU A 167 5.39 -4.63 11.82
N PRO A 168 6.03 -3.88 12.74
CA PRO A 168 7.14 -3.03 12.37
C PRO A 168 8.27 -3.81 11.71
N LYS A 169 8.80 -3.30 10.59
CA LYS A 169 9.92 -3.87 9.84
C LYS A 169 11.09 -2.90 9.77
N THR A 170 12.29 -3.48 9.85
CA THR A 170 13.55 -2.76 9.71
C THR A 170 14.35 -3.39 8.57
N LEU A 171 14.68 -2.58 7.58
CA LEU A 171 15.43 -2.98 6.39
C LEU A 171 16.81 -2.34 6.41
N ARG A 172 17.75 -2.98 5.71
CA ARG A 172 19.09 -2.44 5.46
C ARG A 172 19.37 -2.49 3.98
N LEU A 173 19.59 -1.34 3.37
CA LEU A 173 19.81 -1.19 1.94
C LEU A 173 21.18 -0.57 1.69
N SER A 174 21.80 -0.86 0.55
CA SER A 174 22.99 -0.13 0.10
C SER A 174 22.63 1.31 -0.25
N LYS A 175 23.65 2.16 -0.42
CA LYS A 175 23.44 3.55 -0.86
C LYS A 175 22.70 3.62 -2.21
N ASP A 176 23.13 2.83 -3.20
CA ASP A 176 22.53 2.82 -4.54
C ASP A 176 21.07 2.36 -4.49
N GLN A 177 20.76 1.37 -3.65
CA GLN A 177 19.39 0.90 -3.42
C GLN A 177 18.51 1.97 -2.77
N ILE A 178 19.07 2.76 -1.83
CA ILE A 178 18.35 3.88 -1.21
C ILE A 178 18.07 4.98 -2.24
N GLU A 179 19.07 5.37 -3.03
CA GLU A 179 18.90 6.39 -4.07
C GLU A 179 17.81 5.97 -5.06
N ARG A 180 17.82 4.69 -5.46
CA ARG A 180 16.80 4.13 -6.34
C ARG A 180 15.41 4.07 -5.69
N LEU A 181 15.32 3.66 -4.42
CA LEU A 181 14.05 3.63 -3.70
C LEU A 181 13.43 5.03 -3.59
N LEU A 182 14.22 6.06 -3.28
CA LEU A 182 13.75 7.43 -3.12
C LEU A 182 13.34 8.09 -4.45
N ASP A 183 13.86 7.60 -5.57
CA ASP A 183 13.45 8.00 -6.93
C ASP A 183 12.09 7.40 -7.32
N LEU A 184 11.83 6.16 -6.91
CA LEU A 184 10.65 5.39 -7.30
C LEU A 184 9.47 5.51 -6.34
N ASP A 185 9.70 5.43 -5.03
CA ASP A 185 8.65 5.29 -4.03
C ASP A 185 8.33 6.63 -3.36
N PRO A 186 7.21 7.28 -3.71
CA PRO A 186 6.80 8.51 -3.05
C PRO A 186 6.53 8.31 -1.55
N ASN A 187 6.16 7.11 -1.09
CA ASN A 187 5.95 6.87 0.34
C ASN A 187 7.26 6.75 1.14
N SER A 188 8.43 6.69 0.47
CA SER A 188 9.74 6.63 1.11
C SER A 188 10.38 8.01 1.22
N LYS A 189 10.72 8.44 2.44
CA LYS A 189 11.32 9.75 2.69
C LYS A 189 12.57 9.64 3.57
N VAL A 190 13.58 10.45 3.28
CA VAL A 190 14.73 10.62 4.17
C VAL A 190 14.25 11.27 5.47
N TYR A 191 14.65 10.69 6.59
CA TYR A 191 14.36 11.24 7.91
C TYR A 191 15.05 12.59 8.11
N GLU A 192 14.29 13.63 8.46
CA GLU A 192 14.82 14.93 8.85
C GLU A 192 14.30 15.32 10.25
N PRO A 193 15.19 15.56 11.23
CA PRO A 193 14.78 15.98 12.56
C PRO A 193 13.91 17.24 12.53
N GLY A 194 12.75 17.19 13.20
CA GLY A 194 11.82 18.30 13.31
C GLY A 194 10.77 18.39 12.19
N LYS A 195 10.88 17.58 11.13
CA LYS A 195 9.76 17.37 10.20
C LYS A 195 8.75 16.38 10.79
N ASN A 196 7.48 16.58 10.47
CA ASN A 196 6.41 15.67 10.86
C ASN A 196 6.17 14.66 9.75
N TYR A 197 6.18 13.39 10.10
CA TYR A 197 5.87 12.28 9.20
C TYR A 197 4.79 11.43 9.87
N ASP A 198 3.88 10.87 9.08
CA ASP A 198 2.92 9.92 9.63
C ASP A 198 3.60 8.54 9.86
N PRO A 199 3.09 7.70 10.79
CA PRO A 199 3.65 6.38 11.11
C PRO A 199 3.83 5.40 9.94
N TYR A 200 3.14 5.63 8.82
CA TYR A 200 3.04 4.72 7.68
C TYR A 200 3.92 5.16 6.50
N THR A 201 4.60 6.31 6.61
CA THR A 201 5.71 6.68 5.74
C THR A 201 6.90 5.74 5.96
N ASN A 202 7.54 5.26 4.89
CA ASN A 202 8.80 4.53 5.03
C ASN A 202 9.92 5.54 5.34
N ILE A 203 10.55 5.41 6.50
CA ILE A 203 11.58 6.37 6.92
C ILE A 203 12.97 5.82 6.62
N VAL A 204 13.70 6.57 5.80
CA VAL A 204 15.08 6.25 5.38
C VAL A 204 16.09 7.01 6.25
N LEU A 205 17.00 6.28 6.87
CA LEU A 205 18.08 6.78 7.72
C LEU A 205 19.43 6.59 7.03
N LEU A 206 20.02 7.70 6.60
CA LEU A 206 21.35 7.76 6.02
C LEU A 206 22.43 7.65 7.12
N GLN A 207 23.61 7.14 6.78
CA GLN A 207 24.69 6.88 7.76
C GLN A 207 25.11 8.12 8.55
N ASN A 208 24.97 9.32 7.97
CA ASN A 208 25.34 10.58 8.59
C ASN A 208 24.29 11.11 9.59
N ASN A 209 23.12 10.47 9.69
CA ASN A 209 22.03 10.88 10.58
C ASN A 209 22.00 9.99 11.83
N THR A 210 22.69 10.40 12.89
CA THR A 210 22.83 9.63 14.15
C THR A 210 21.70 9.88 15.16
N ASN A 211 20.70 10.69 14.82
CA ASN A 211 19.66 11.10 15.77
C ASN A 211 18.42 10.21 15.63
N GLU A 212 18.46 9.04 16.28
CA GLU A 212 17.43 7.99 16.22
C GLU A 212 16.19 8.26 17.10
N GLN A 213 15.99 9.50 17.56
CA GLN A 213 14.88 9.81 18.46
C GLN A 213 13.53 9.65 17.75
N ASN A 214 12.59 8.96 18.42
CA ASN A 214 11.19 8.77 18.01
C ASN A 214 10.96 7.90 16.77
N LEU A 215 11.93 7.05 16.39
CA LEU A 215 11.75 6.12 15.27
C LEU A 215 10.81 4.94 15.57
N GLU A 216 10.52 4.66 16.84
CA GLU A 216 9.65 3.55 17.25
C GLU A 216 8.22 3.67 16.75
N ASN A 217 7.79 4.88 16.37
CA ASN A 217 6.45 5.13 15.88
C ASN A 217 6.27 4.76 14.39
N PHE A 218 7.35 4.49 13.65
CA PHE A 218 7.27 4.15 12.23
C PHE A 218 7.23 2.64 12.02
N TYR A 219 6.32 2.19 11.15
CA TYR A 219 6.19 0.79 10.80
C TYR A 219 7.30 0.30 9.87
N VAL A 220 7.81 1.15 8.97
CA VAL A 220 8.87 0.77 8.04
C VAL A 220 10.08 1.69 8.22
N LYS A 221 11.19 1.11 8.69
CA LYS A 221 12.46 1.80 8.89
C LYS A 221 13.51 1.23 7.96
N ILE A 222 14.21 2.07 7.23
CA ILE A 222 15.20 1.66 6.23
C ILE A 222 16.52 2.32 6.58
N PHE A 223 17.55 1.53 6.88
CA PHE A 223 18.86 2.04 7.25
C PHE A 223 19.84 1.84 6.10
N GLU A 224 20.66 2.85 5.82
CA GLU A 224 21.81 2.71 4.96
C GLU A 224 22.82 1.73 5.58
N SER A 225 23.20 0.71 4.82
CA SER A 225 24.15 -0.32 5.23
C SER A 225 25.55 0.26 5.28
N LYS A 226 26.34 -0.13 6.29
CA LYS A 226 27.78 0.17 6.31
C LYS A 226 28.48 -0.77 5.34
N ASN A 227 29.18 -0.21 4.36
CA ASN A 227 30.10 -0.96 3.50
C ASN A 227 31.22 -1.61 4.32
#